data_AF-A0A9E0XLC9-F1
#
_entry.id   AF-A0A9E0XLC9-F1
#
_cell.length_a   1.000
_cell.length_b   1.000
_cell.length_c   1.000
_cell.angle_alpha   90.00
_cell.angle_beta   90.00
_cell.angle_gamma   90.00
#
_symmetry.space_group_name_H-M   'P 1'
#
loop_
_entity.id
_entity.type
_entity.pdbx_description
1 polymer ?
#
loop_
_entity_poly.entity_id
_entity_poly.type
_entity_poly.pdbx_seq_one_letter_code
_entity_poly.pdbx_strand_id
1 'polypeptide(L)'
;AVAIDAVGGFGLCGGSPPTINGQVISALFPDGGATSGAVKADLLAAFLSVTPPAGPPAAGSLGGATNLPAGTTLGALTGSALVHGDNLFVPGVYQSLTSILITDDLTLDAQNNPDAVFVFQSSSSIGTADGAATPGVHPRILLINGAKASNVYWQAGTSATLGTFSEFQGNILASASITMKTGATSCGRLLAGAFVAGAFVFDSNVVSVPGNVNAPASCQ
;
A
#
# COMPACT_ATOMS: atom_id res chain seq x y z
N ALA A 1 7.64 -7.76 -16.38
CA ALA A 1 9.03 -8.12 -16.13
C ALA A 1 9.82 -6.85 -15.94
N VAL A 2 10.62 -6.84 -14.90
CA VAL A 2 11.22 -5.61 -14.43
C VAL A 2 12.29 -5.25 -15.45
N ALA A 3 12.41 -3.98 -15.84
CA ALA A 3 13.57 -3.58 -16.62
C ALA A 3 14.82 -3.76 -15.76
N ILE A 4 15.43 -4.94 -15.93
CA ILE A 4 16.80 -5.29 -15.64
C ILE A 4 17.65 -4.42 -16.55
N ASP A 5 17.85 -3.21 -16.08
CA ASP A 5 19.05 -2.42 -16.14
C ASP A 5 19.96 -2.28 -17.39
N ALA A 6 20.82 -1.26 -17.35
CA ALA A 6 22.18 -1.41 -17.89
C ALA A 6 23.26 -1.37 -16.79
N VAL A 7 22.86 -1.35 -15.50
CA VAL A 7 23.67 -1.30 -14.25
C VAL A 7 22.90 -1.77 -12.98
N GLY A 8 21.60 -1.56 -12.99
CA GLY A 8 20.53 -1.92 -12.04
C GLY A 8 20.41 -3.35 -11.52
N GLY A 9 21.12 -3.53 -10.42
CA GLY A 9 20.56 -4.31 -9.33
C GLY A 9 19.18 -3.78 -8.89
N PHE A 10 18.22 -4.70 -8.82
CA PHE A 10 17.63 -4.93 -7.49
C PHE A 10 18.79 -5.15 -6.53
N GLY A 11 18.93 -4.30 -5.51
CA GLY A 11 20.06 -4.35 -4.60
C GLY A 11 20.30 -5.79 -4.10
N LEU A 12 21.53 -6.26 -4.28
CA LEU A 12 22.00 -7.51 -3.70
C LEU A 12 22.16 -7.30 -2.19
N CYS A 13 21.40 -8.04 -1.39
CA CYS A 13 21.74 -8.33 0.00
C CYS A 13 22.45 -9.69 0.05
N GLY A 14 23.77 -9.70 0.19
CA GLY A 14 24.52 -10.92 0.56
C GLY A 14 24.47 -12.10 -0.43
N GLY A 15 24.20 -11.88 -1.71
CA GLY A 15 24.30 -12.93 -2.74
C GLY A 15 23.10 -13.87 -2.84
N SER A 16 21.93 -13.52 -2.28
CA SER A 16 20.69 -14.27 -2.48
C SER A 16 19.63 -13.41 -3.19
N PRO A 17 18.95 -13.90 -4.25
CA PRO A 17 17.88 -13.17 -4.92
C PRO A 17 16.66 -13.02 -3.99
N PRO A 18 15.90 -11.91 -4.07
CA PRO A 18 14.66 -11.77 -3.30
C PRO A 18 13.65 -12.83 -3.73
N THR A 19 13.14 -13.60 -2.77
CA THR A 19 12.11 -14.61 -3.02
C THR A 19 10.74 -13.93 -3.17
N ILE A 20 10.37 -13.62 -4.41
CA ILE A 20 9.05 -13.09 -4.75
C ILE A 20 8.07 -14.27 -4.92
N ASN A 21 7.15 -14.45 -3.98
CA ASN A 21 5.99 -15.33 -4.15
C ASN A 21 4.84 -14.55 -4.83
N GLY A 22 4.99 -14.32 -6.15
CA GLY A 22 4.04 -13.57 -7.00
C GLY A 22 4.63 -13.22 -8.38
N GLN A 23 3.79 -12.92 -9.37
CA GLN A 23 4.24 -12.55 -10.72
C GLN A 23 4.41 -11.03 -10.84
N VAL A 24 5.65 -10.56 -11.04
CA VAL A 24 5.93 -9.12 -11.21
C VAL A 24 5.63 -8.65 -12.65
N ILE A 25 4.58 -7.84 -12.80
CA ILE A 25 4.24 -7.16 -14.05
C ILE A 25 5.00 -5.82 -14.12
N SER A 26 5.65 -5.56 -15.24
CA SER A 26 6.57 -4.42 -15.43
C SER A 26 7.00 -4.36 -16.90
N ALA A 27 7.67 -3.29 -17.33
CA ALA A 27 7.94 -2.95 -18.74
C ALA A 27 8.47 -4.08 -19.65
N LEU A 28 9.19 -5.06 -19.09
CA LEU A 28 9.70 -6.25 -19.77
C LEU A 28 8.77 -7.47 -19.69
N PHE A 29 7.50 -7.33 -19.26
CA PHE A 29 6.55 -8.46 -19.23
C PHE A 29 6.54 -9.09 -20.64
N PRO A 30 6.45 -10.43 -20.77
CA PRO A 30 6.57 -11.11 -22.05
C PRO A 30 5.34 -10.87 -22.93
N ASP A 31 5.22 -9.63 -23.39
CA ASP A 31 4.22 -9.06 -24.29
C ASP A 31 4.64 -7.69 -24.84
N GLY A 32 5.93 -7.34 -24.75
CA GLY A 32 6.44 -6.04 -25.21
C GLY A 32 6.00 -4.85 -24.36
N GLY A 33 5.58 -5.09 -23.12
CA GLY A 33 5.23 -4.03 -22.16
C GLY A 33 3.76 -3.60 -22.20
N ALA A 34 2.92 -4.24 -23.02
CA ALA A 34 1.50 -3.93 -23.13
C ALA A 34 0.76 -4.07 -21.79
N THR A 35 0.94 -5.20 -21.09
CA THR A 35 0.32 -5.49 -19.79
C THR A 35 0.84 -4.53 -18.73
N SER A 36 2.14 -4.22 -18.74
CA SER A 36 2.68 -3.24 -17.79
C SER A 36 2.21 -1.82 -18.05
N GLY A 37 2.01 -1.45 -19.31
CA GLY A 37 1.39 -0.18 -19.69
C GLY A 37 -0.06 -0.12 -19.23
N ALA A 38 -0.83 -1.19 -19.42
CA ALA A 38 -2.22 -1.29 -18.97
C ALA A 38 -2.34 -1.25 -17.45
N VAL A 39 -1.51 -1.99 -16.70
CA VAL A 39 -1.49 -1.95 -15.23
C VAL A 39 -1.11 -0.57 -14.71
N LYS A 40 -0.10 0.07 -15.33
CA LYS A 40 0.27 1.45 -14.96
C LYS A 40 -0.89 2.42 -15.24
N ALA A 41 -1.55 2.28 -16.39
CA ALA A 41 -2.69 3.13 -16.75
C ALA A 41 -3.88 2.93 -15.80
N ASP A 42 -4.19 1.68 -15.43
CA ASP A 42 -5.23 1.31 -14.45
C ASP A 42 -4.96 1.96 -13.09
N LEU A 43 -3.75 1.78 -12.55
CA LEU A 43 -3.37 2.37 -11.27
C LEU A 43 -3.31 3.90 -11.32
N LEU A 44 -2.87 4.48 -12.43
CA LEU A 44 -2.88 5.93 -12.63
C LEU A 44 -4.30 6.48 -12.71
N ALA A 45 -5.21 5.77 -13.38
CA ALA A 45 -6.63 6.13 -13.42
C ALA A 45 -7.25 6.05 -12.02
N ALA A 46 -6.94 5.00 -11.25
CA ALA A 46 -7.35 4.90 -9.85
C ALA A 46 -6.81 6.09 -9.02
N PHE A 47 -5.52 6.42 -9.15
CA PHE A 47 -4.92 7.57 -8.50
C PHE A 47 -5.63 8.88 -8.86
N LEU A 48 -5.86 9.14 -10.15
CA LEU A 48 -6.55 10.34 -10.62
C LEU A 48 -8.00 10.41 -10.16
N SER A 49 -8.69 9.27 -10.03
CA SER A 49 -10.08 9.22 -9.54
C SER A 49 -10.23 9.64 -8.07
N VAL A 50 -9.15 9.51 -7.29
CA VAL A 50 -9.11 9.93 -5.87
C VAL A 50 -8.32 11.23 -5.66
N THR A 51 -7.64 11.75 -6.69
CA THR A 51 -6.83 12.99 -6.60
C THR A 51 -7.64 14.20 -7.09
N PRO A 52 -7.48 15.39 -6.48
CA PRO A 52 -8.12 16.59 -7.00
C PRO A 52 -7.57 16.98 -8.38
N PRO A 53 -8.37 17.62 -9.24
CA PRO A 53 -7.91 18.16 -10.52
C PRO A 53 -6.74 19.16 -10.39
N ALA A 54 -6.54 19.75 -9.20
CA ALA A 54 -5.46 20.69 -8.89
C ALA A 54 -4.09 20.04 -8.61
N GLY A 55 -4.00 18.70 -8.59
CA GLY A 55 -2.75 17.96 -8.40
C GLY A 55 -2.59 17.35 -6.98
N PRO A 56 -1.68 16.37 -6.82
CA PRO A 56 -1.58 15.58 -5.60
C PRO A 56 -0.64 16.15 -4.52
N PRO A 57 -1.03 16.05 -3.24
CA PRO A 57 -2.38 16.05 -2.71
C PRO A 57 -2.63 17.35 -1.96
N ALA A 58 -3.66 18.08 -2.41
CA ALA A 58 -4.54 18.69 -1.45
C ALA A 58 -5.39 17.56 -0.84
N ALA A 59 -5.07 17.12 0.37
CA ALA A 59 -6.11 16.54 1.20
C ALA A 59 -7.27 17.57 1.25
N GLY A 60 -8.46 17.12 0.89
CA GLY A 60 -9.73 17.87 0.80
C GLY A 60 -10.58 17.50 -0.42
N SER A 61 -10.10 16.55 -1.26
CA SER A 61 -10.59 16.41 -2.63
C SER A 61 -11.86 15.59 -2.83
N LEU A 62 -12.08 14.55 -2.03
CA LEU A 62 -13.28 13.74 -2.13
C LEU A 62 -14.31 14.31 -1.14
N GLY A 63 -15.43 14.79 -1.66
CA GLY A 63 -16.53 15.28 -0.83
C GLY A 63 -17.00 14.18 0.13
N GLY A 64 -17.26 14.53 1.39
CA GLY A 64 -17.70 13.59 2.42
C GLY A 64 -16.58 12.75 3.06
N ALA A 65 -15.30 13.08 2.83
CA ALA A 65 -14.19 12.45 3.53
C ALA A 65 -14.20 12.75 5.04
N THR A 66 -13.90 11.74 5.84
CA THR A 66 -13.67 11.87 7.28
C THR A 66 -12.25 12.34 7.51
N ASN A 67 -12.09 13.48 8.21
CA ASN A 67 -10.77 14.01 8.53
C ASN A 67 -10.13 13.22 9.68
N LEU A 68 -8.91 12.76 9.43
CA LEU A 68 -7.99 12.28 10.44
C LEU A 68 -7.22 13.48 11.03
N PRO A 69 -7.01 13.53 12.36
CA PRO A 69 -6.27 14.60 13.01
C PRO A 69 -4.84 14.74 12.46
N ALA A 70 -4.27 15.94 12.50
CA ALA A 70 -2.88 16.16 12.08
C ALA A 70 -1.89 15.29 12.89
N GLY A 71 -0.91 14.69 12.22
CA GLY A 71 0.08 13.80 12.83
C GLY A 71 -0.47 12.40 13.12
N THR A 72 -1.36 11.86 12.28
CA THR A 72 -2.09 10.62 12.58
C THR A 72 -1.17 9.41 12.62
N THR A 73 -0.98 8.87 13.82
CA THR A 73 -0.64 7.47 14.03
C THR A 73 -1.93 6.67 14.10
N LEU A 74 -2.00 5.54 13.41
CA LEU A 74 -3.12 4.62 13.42
C LEU A 74 -2.68 3.24 13.90
N GLY A 75 -3.64 2.51 14.43
CA GLY A 75 -3.46 1.16 14.91
C GLY A 75 -3.18 1.10 16.41
N ALA A 76 -3.40 -0.08 16.98
CA ALA A 76 -3.15 -0.34 18.38
C ALA A 76 -2.56 -1.74 18.55
N LEU A 77 -1.89 -1.97 19.69
CA LEU A 77 -1.32 -3.27 20.03
C LEU A 77 -2.36 -4.39 19.88
N THR A 78 -1.92 -5.56 19.42
CA THR A 78 -2.78 -6.73 19.27
C THR A 78 -3.58 -7.02 20.53
N GLY A 79 -4.89 -7.20 20.38
CA GLY A 79 -5.82 -7.45 21.49
C GLY A 79 -6.34 -6.18 22.18
N SER A 80 -5.92 -5.00 21.76
CA SER A 80 -6.53 -3.74 22.19
C SER A 80 -7.99 -3.65 21.76
N ALA A 81 -8.80 -2.89 22.51
CA ALA A 81 -10.16 -2.59 22.11
C ALA A 81 -10.19 -1.86 20.76
N LEU A 82 -11.20 -2.15 19.95
CA LEU A 82 -11.41 -1.48 18.67
C LEU A 82 -12.04 -0.10 18.90
N VAL A 83 -11.41 0.94 18.34
CA VAL A 83 -11.77 2.34 18.45
C VAL A 83 -11.89 2.89 17.02
N HIS A 84 -13.11 3.32 16.68
CA HIS A 84 -13.37 3.87 15.36
C HIS A 84 -12.58 5.16 15.12
N GLY A 85 -11.91 5.26 13.98
CA GLY A 85 -11.07 6.41 13.64
C GLY A 85 -9.64 6.33 14.15
N ASP A 86 -9.26 5.23 14.81
CA ASP A 86 -7.90 4.99 15.34
C ASP A 86 -7.32 3.64 14.87
N ASN A 87 -7.86 2.53 15.38
CA ASN A 87 -7.46 1.17 14.99
C ASN A 87 -8.59 0.37 14.32
N LEU A 88 -9.77 0.98 14.14
CA LEU A 88 -10.90 0.40 13.41
C LEU A 88 -11.46 1.39 12.40
N PHE A 89 -11.59 0.95 11.15
CA PHE A 89 -12.20 1.71 10.08
C PHE A 89 -13.25 0.86 9.36
N VAL A 90 -14.39 1.51 9.05
CA VAL A 90 -15.47 0.93 8.21
C VAL A 90 -15.35 1.51 6.79
N PRO A 91 -16.13 1.04 5.79
CA PRO A 91 -15.97 1.49 4.42
C PRO A 91 -16.17 3.01 4.30
N GLY A 92 -15.31 3.68 3.54
CA GLY A 92 -15.32 5.14 3.46
C GLY A 92 -14.02 5.76 2.98
N VAL A 93 -14.02 7.09 2.97
CA VAL A 93 -12.87 7.93 2.60
C VAL A 93 -12.34 8.63 3.85
N TYR A 94 -11.06 8.44 4.13
CA TYR A 94 -10.36 8.99 5.29
C TYR A 94 -9.17 9.83 4.82
N GLN A 95 -8.97 10.97 5.45
CA GLN A 95 -8.06 11.96 4.93
C GLN A 95 -7.24 12.65 6.02
N SER A 96 -5.93 12.74 5.81
CA SER A 96 -5.02 13.53 6.63
C SER A 96 -4.37 14.63 5.79
N LEU A 97 -4.37 15.86 6.33
CA LEU A 97 -3.56 16.98 5.80
C LEU A 97 -2.08 16.83 6.15
N THR A 98 -1.68 15.71 6.74
CA THR A 98 -0.31 15.36 7.11
C THR A 98 -0.07 13.88 6.80
N SER A 99 1.06 13.32 7.24
CA SER A 99 1.35 11.90 7.08
C SER A 99 0.34 11.00 7.80
N ILE A 100 0.10 9.81 7.24
CA ILE A 100 -0.55 8.70 7.93
C ILE A 100 0.53 7.66 8.24
N LEU A 101 0.69 7.30 9.51
CA LEU A 101 1.62 6.27 9.95
C LEU A 101 0.87 5.16 10.70
N ILE A 102 1.02 3.92 10.27
CA ILE A 102 0.43 2.75 10.94
C ILE A 102 1.48 2.15 11.86
N THR A 103 1.25 2.16 13.16
CA THR A 103 2.24 1.69 14.15
C THR A 103 2.01 0.26 14.58
N ASP A 104 0.76 -0.21 14.59
CA ASP A 104 0.37 -1.52 15.08
C ASP A 104 -0.82 -2.09 14.27
N ASP A 105 -1.68 -2.91 14.88
CA ASP A 105 -2.82 -3.51 14.20
C ASP A 105 -3.86 -2.46 13.82
N LEU A 106 -4.14 -2.36 12.53
CA LEU A 106 -5.19 -1.54 11.95
C LEU A 106 -6.26 -2.44 11.33
N THR A 107 -7.49 -2.37 11.81
CA THR A 107 -8.59 -3.22 11.34
C THR A 107 -9.48 -2.49 10.34
N LEU A 108 -9.69 -3.09 9.18
CA LEU A 108 -10.65 -2.67 8.17
C LEU A 108 -11.83 -3.66 8.16
N ASP A 109 -12.99 -3.18 8.58
CA ASP A 109 -14.21 -3.97 8.70
C ASP A 109 -15.17 -3.63 7.57
N ALA A 110 -15.40 -4.58 6.66
CA ALA A 110 -16.32 -4.41 5.55
C ALA A 110 -17.80 -4.53 5.91
N GLN A 111 -18.13 -4.83 7.18
CA GLN A 111 -19.50 -4.94 7.68
C GLN A 111 -20.36 -5.94 6.88
N ASN A 112 -19.73 -7.05 6.46
CA ASN A 112 -20.31 -8.10 5.60
C ASN A 112 -20.64 -7.66 4.17
N ASN A 113 -20.08 -6.53 3.71
CA ASN A 113 -20.18 -6.08 2.32
C ASN A 113 -18.89 -6.42 1.55
N PRO A 114 -18.87 -7.46 0.71
CA PRO A 114 -17.66 -7.85 -0.06
C PRO A 114 -17.24 -6.84 -1.14
N ASP A 115 -18.09 -5.84 -1.42
CA ASP A 115 -17.83 -4.72 -2.33
C ASP A 115 -17.45 -3.44 -1.57
N ALA A 116 -17.24 -3.53 -0.25
CA ALA A 116 -16.76 -2.43 0.58
C ALA A 116 -15.45 -1.86 0.05
N VAL A 117 -15.37 -0.52 0.01
CA VAL A 117 -14.19 0.24 -0.43
C VAL A 117 -13.66 1.12 0.70
N PHE A 118 -12.34 1.14 0.83
CA PHE A 118 -11.62 1.98 1.79
C PHE A 118 -10.61 2.85 1.03
N VAL A 119 -10.66 4.15 1.25
CA VAL A 119 -9.72 5.10 0.65
C VAL A 119 -9.06 5.91 1.75
N PHE A 120 -7.74 5.82 1.86
CA PHE A 120 -6.93 6.63 2.77
C PHE A 120 -6.09 7.61 1.96
N GLN A 121 -6.22 8.89 2.29
CA GLN A 121 -5.55 9.98 1.58
C GLN A 121 -4.67 10.76 2.54
N SER A 122 -3.40 10.91 2.18
CA SER A 122 -2.46 11.76 2.89
C SER A 122 -1.99 12.86 1.96
N SER A 123 -1.99 14.12 2.41
CA SER A 123 -1.31 15.24 1.73
C SER A 123 0.21 15.04 1.63
N SER A 124 0.75 14.12 2.43
CA SER A 124 2.17 13.86 2.59
C SER A 124 2.42 12.37 2.37
N SER A 125 3.17 11.73 3.26
CA SER A 125 3.53 10.32 3.19
C SER A 125 2.46 9.41 3.77
N ILE A 126 2.49 8.14 3.36
CA ILE A 126 1.80 7.03 4.01
C ILE A 126 2.86 5.99 4.39
N GLY A 127 2.74 5.35 5.54
CA GLY A 127 3.66 4.28 5.87
C GLY A 127 3.29 3.46 7.08
N THR A 128 4.16 2.50 7.37
CA THR A 128 4.13 1.70 8.59
C THR A 128 5.39 1.98 9.40
N ALA A 129 5.29 1.86 10.73
CA ALA A 129 6.46 1.89 11.61
C ALA A 129 7.35 0.66 11.40
N ASP A 130 8.58 0.71 11.91
CA ASP A 130 9.46 -0.46 11.94
C ASP A 130 8.95 -1.45 13.00
N GLY A 131 8.84 -2.73 12.61
CA GLY A 131 8.49 -3.83 13.49
C GLY A 131 9.64 -4.82 13.68
N ALA A 132 9.33 -5.96 14.31
CA ALA A 132 10.22 -7.09 14.48
C ALA A 132 9.71 -8.32 13.71
N ALA A 133 10.64 -9.17 13.26
CA ALA A 133 10.31 -10.44 12.60
C ALA A 133 9.44 -11.32 13.52
N THR A 134 8.49 -12.05 12.94
CA THR A 134 7.64 -13.01 13.67
C THR A 134 8.46 -13.96 14.54
N PRO A 135 8.10 -14.14 15.83
CA PRO A 135 6.84 -13.76 16.48
C PRO A 135 6.83 -12.35 17.13
N GLY A 136 7.77 -11.47 16.79
CA GLY A 136 7.82 -10.10 17.30
C GLY A 136 6.64 -9.23 16.85
N VAL A 137 6.42 -8.12 17.55
CA VAL A 137 5.36 -7.14 17.22
C VAL A 137 5.78 -6.33 16.00
N HIS A 138 4.86 -6.17 15.06
CA HIS A 138 5.02 -5.40 13.84
C HIS A 138 3.67 -4.83 13.41
N PRO A 139 3.64 -3.74 12.62
CA PRO A 139 2.38 -3.18 12.13
C PRO A 139 1.70 -4.15 11.15
N ARG A 140 0.38 -4.30 11.29
CA ARG A 140 -0.42 -5.16 10.40
C ARG A 140 -1.73 -4.49 10.03
N ILE A 141 -2.15 -4.66 8.78
CA ILE A 141 -3.51 -4.29 8.36
C ILE A 141 -4.35 -5.56 8.32
N LEU A 142 -5.39 -5.60 9.15
CA LEU A 142 -6.29 -6.74 9.31
C LEU A 142 -7.58 -6.49 8.52
N LEU A 143 -7.93 -7.41 7.63
CA LEU A 143 -9.17 -7.36 6.85
C LEU A 143 -10.19 -8.32 7.45
N ILE A 144 -11.34 -7.81 7.85
CA ILE A 144 -12.40 -8.63 8.47
C ILE A 144 -13.76 -8.45 7.78
N ASN A 145 -14.66 -9.40 8.04
CA ASN A 145 -16.06 -9.38 7.61
C ASN A 145 -16.25 -9.09 6.12
N GLY A 146 -15.39 -9.68 5.27
CA GLY A 146 -15.46 -9.55 3.81
C GLY A 146 -14.62 -8.43 3.21
N ALA A 147 -13.80 -7.73 3.99
CA ALA A 147 -12.88 -6.74 3.46
C ALA A 147 -11.84 -7.42 2.56
N LYS A 148 -11.54 -6.79 1.41
CA LYS A 148 -10.60 -7.31 0.42
C LYS A 148 -9.51 -6.29 0.16
N ALA A 149 -8.25 -6.73 0.13
CA ALA A 149 -7.12 -5.87 -0.20
C ALA A 149 -7.27 -5.20 -1.58
N SER A 150 -7.96 -5.84 -2.52
CA SER A 150 -8.26 -5.25 -3.84
C SER A 150 -9.06 -3.96 -3.76
N ASN A 151 -9.85 -3.76 -2.69
CA ASN A 151 -10.75 -2.62 -2.51
C ASN A 151 -10.22 -1.59 -1.49
N VAL A 152 -8.96 -1.73 -1.08
CA VAL A 152 -8.29 -0.78 -0.17
C VAL A 152 -7.31 0.06 -0.99
N TYR A 153 -7.37 1.37 -0.86
CA TYR A 153 -6.54 2.32 -1.59
C TYR A 153 -5.85 3.29 -0.65
N TRP A 154 -4.53 3.40 -0.80
CA TRP A 154 -3.65 4.26 -0.01
C TRP A 154 -3.01 5.28 -0.94
N GLN A 155 -3.49 6.51 -0.91
CA GLN A 155 -2.96 7.60 -1.72
C GLN A 155 -2.02 8.46 -0.89
N ALA A 156 -0.72 8.34 -1.16
CA ALA A 156 0.30 9.26 -0.68
C ALA A 156 0.59 10.27 -1.79
N GLY A 157 0.62 11.57 -1.52
CA GLY A 157 1.19 12.48 -2.52
C GLY A 157 2.51 13.12 -2.24
N THR A 158 3.24 12.53 -1.31
CA THR A 158 4.67 12.37 -1.55
C THR A 158 4.98 10.91 -1.86
N SER A 159 5.46 10.18 -0.88
CA SER A 159 5.98 8.83 -1.00
C SER A 159 5.34 7.89 0.02
N ALA A 160 5.46 6.59 -0.21
CA ALA A 160 5.09 5.59 0.78
C ALA A 160 6.33 4.86 1.33
N THR A 161 6.33 4.59 2.63
CA THR A 161 7.40 3.83 3.30
C THR A 161 6.82 2.74 4.18
N LEU A 162 7.06 1.48 3.84
CA LEU A 162 6.73 0.35 4.69
C LEU A 162 7.93 0.00 5.57
N GLY A 163 7.76 0.09 6.88
CA GLY A 163 8.76 -0.25 7.88
C GLY A 163 9.10 -1.74 7.92
N THR A 164 10.17 -2.09 8.63
CA THR A 164 10.67 -3.47 8.67
C THR A 164 9.61 -4.46 9.16
N PHE A 165 9.50 -5.61 8.50
CA PHE A 165 8.57 -6.70 8.84
C PHE A 165 7.08 -6.34 8.87
N SER A 166 6.65 -5.14 8.46
CA SER A 166 5.23 -4.78 8.46
C SER A 166 4.43 -5.61 7.45
N GLU A 167 3.18 -5.94 7.78
CA GLU A 167 2.24 -6.64 6.90
C GLU A 167 1.18 -5.69 6.34
N PHE A 168 1.36 -5.28 5.08
CA PHE A 168 0.54 -4.26 4.45
C PHE A 168 -0.55 -4.85 3.53
N GLN A 169 -1.75 -4.30 3.59
CA GLN A 169 -2.89 -4.70 2.76
C GLN A 169 -3.44 -3.48 2.00
N GLY A 170 -3.60 -3.63 0.68
CA GLY A 170 -4.17 -2.61 -0.18
C GLY A 170 -3.25 -2.12 -1.29
N ASN A 171 -3.82 -1.28 -2.16
CA ASN A 171 -3.14 -0.68 -3.29
C ASN A 171 -2.47 0.64 -2.86
N ILE A 172 -1.15 0.74 -3.00
CA ILE A 172 -0.38 1.96 -2.71
C ILE A 172 -0.26 2.78 -3.98
N LEU A 173 -0.72 4.03 -3.94
CA LEU A 173 -0.67 5.00 -5.02
C LEU A 173 0.13 6.22 -4.57
N ALA A 174 1.44 6.21 -4.85
CA ALA A 174 2.38 7.24 -4.43
C ALA A 174 2.72 8.22 -5.57
N SER A 175 2.71 9.52 -5.28
CA SER A 175 3.10 10.55 -6.25
C SER A 175 4.56 10.46 -6.67
N ALA A 176 5.45 10.14 -5.73
CA ALA A 176 6.88 9.99 -5.93
C ALA A 176 7.33 8.53 -5.72
N SER A 177 7.88 8.17 -4.58
CA SER A 177 8.55 6.87 -4.39
C SER A 177 7.78 5.91 -3.48
N ILE A 178 8.08 4.62 -3.59
CA ILE A 178 7.67 3.59 -2.65
C ILE A 178 8.91 2.87 -2.12
N THR A 179 9.07 2.83 -0.81
CA THR A 179 10.14 2.11 -0.13
C THR A 179 9.55 1.02 0.76
N MET A 180 10.01 -0.21 0.61
CA MET A 180 9.74 -1.30 1.53
C MET A 180 11.05 -1.68 2.20
N LYS A 181 11.13 -1.50 3.52
CA LYS A 181 12.29 -1.91 4.30
C LYS A 181 12.32 -3.43 4.49
N THR A 182 13.41 -3.92 5.07
CA THR A 182 13.72 -5.34 5.25
C THR A 182 12.50 -6.15 5.69
N GLY A 183 12.14 -7.17 4.91
CA GLY A 183 11.14 -8.16 5.30
C GLY A 183 9.69 -7.66 5.36
N ALA A 184 9.41 -6.40 5.01
CA ALA A 184 8.04 -5.93 4.86
C ALA A 184 7.30 -6.74 3.78
N THR A 185 6.02 -6.98 3.98
CA THR A 185 5.15 -7.66 3.01
C THR A 185 4.03 -6.73 2.57
N SER A 186 3.59 -6.88 1.32
CA SER A 186 2.47 -6.11 0.77
C SER A 186 1.56 -7.02 -0.04
N CYS A 187 0.27 -6.92 0.21
CA CYS A 187 -0.76 -7.60 -0.54
C CYS A 187 -1.67 -6.57 -1.20
N GLY A 188 -1.46 -6.37 -2.49
CA GLY A 188 -2.07 -5.30 -3.28
C GLY A 188 -1.25 -4.96 -4.51
N ARG A 189 -1.43 -3.75 -5.03
CA ARG A 189 -0.66 -3.21 -6.16
C ARG A 189 0.10 -1.96 -5.72
N LEU A 190 1.26 -1.72 -6.32
CA LEU A 190 2.13 -0.59 -5.98
C LEU A 190 2.33 0.30 -7.21
N LEU A 191 1.96 1.58 -7.10
CA LEU A 191 2.23 2.62 -8.09
C LEU A 191 3.14 3.68 -7.47
N ALA A 192 4.38 3.76 -7.95
CA ALA A 192 5.27 4.87 -7.71
C ALA A 192 5.32 5.76 -8.95
N GLY A 193 5.57 7.05 -8.74
CA GLY A 193 5.71 8.04 -9.80
C GLY A 193 4.39 8.41 -10.47
N ALA A 194 3.30 8.47 -9.69
CA ALA A 194 1.98 8.84 -10.21
C ALA A 194 1.91 10.31 -10.66
N PHE A 195 2.81 11.17 -10.18
CA PHE A 195 2.82 12.60 -10.51
C PHE A 195 4.21 13.14 -10.83
N VAL A 196 5.22 12.77 -10.04
CA VAL A 196 6.63 13.13 -10.29
C VAL A 196 7.46 11.87 -10.55
N ALA A 197 8.74 12.02 -10.91
CA ALA A 197 9.62 10.87 -11.02
C ALA A 197 9.71 10.11 -9.68
N GLY A 198 9.59 8.79 -9.74
CA GLY A 198 9.46 7.92 -8.58
C GLY A 198 10.34 6.68 -8.71
N ALA A 199 10.72 6.11 -7.57
CA ALA A 199 11.47 4.87 -7.50
C ALA A 199 10.78 3.83 -6.62
N PHE A 200 11.08 2.57 -6.88
CA PHE A 200 10.80 1.47 -5.97
C PHE A 200 12.10 1.05 -5.29
N VAL A 201 12.07 0.97 -3.96
CA VAL A 201 13.21 0.49 -3.16
C VAL A 201 12.71 -0.68 -2.32
N PHE A 202 13.33 -1.85 -2.48
CA PHE A 202 12.97 -3.08 -1.78
C PHE A 202 14.20 -3.66 -1.09
N ASP A 203 13.98 -4.30 0.05
CA ASP A 203 14.94 -5.12 0.76
C ASP A 203 14.23 -6.38 1.28
N SER A 204 14.48 -7.52 0.62
CA SER A 204 13.99 -8.84 1.06
C SER A 204 12.47 -8.90 1.29
N ASN A 205 11.69 -8.28 0.39
CA ASN A 205 10.24 -8.13 0.53
C ASN A 205 9.45 -9.18 -0.23
N VAL A 206 8.20 -9.38 0.19
CA VAL A 206 7.18 -10.16 -0.54
C VAL A 206 6.06 -9.22 -0.98
N VAL A 207 5.71 -9.26 -2.26
CA VAL A 207 4.55 -8.54 -2.82
C VAL A 207 3.64 -9.54 -3.51
N SER A 208 2.38 -9.57 -3.11
CA SER A 208 1.34 -10.43 -3.68
C SER A 208 0.18 -9.57 -4.22
N VAL A 209 -0.46 -9.99 -5.31
CA VAL A 209 -1.63 -9.29 -5.87
C VAL A 209 -2.90 -10.07 -5.52
N PRO A 210 -3.93 -9.44 -4.91
CA PRO A 210 -5.17 -10.11 -4.54
C PRO A 210 -5.86 -10.75 -5.73
N GLY A 211 -6.42 -11.94 -5.54
CA GLY A 211 -7.10 -12.72 -6.60
C GLY A 211 -6.18 -13.37 -7.64
N ASN A 212 -4.85 -13.33 -7.44
CA ASN A 212 -3.94 -14.18 -8.19
C ASN A 212 -4.01 -15.61 -7.64
N VAL A 213 -4.11 -16.62 -8.52
CA VAL A 213 -4.16 -18.05 -8.14
C VAL A 213 -2.97 -18.51 -7.29
N ASN A 214 -1.88 -17.74 -7.28
CA ASN A 214 -0.68 -17.99 -6.48
C ASN A 214 -0.52 -17.06 -5.26
N ALA A 215 -1.52 -16.23 -4.93
CA ALA A 215 -1.47 -15.40 -3.72
C ALA A 215 -1.59 -16.26 -2.44
N PRO A 216 -0.91 -15.89 -1.33
CA PRO A 216 -1.08 -16.55 -0.03
C PRO A 216 -2.55 -16.63 0.38
N ALA A 217 -2.93 -17.65 1.16
CA ALA A 217 -4.33 -17.87 1.56
C ALA A 217 -4.96 -16.69 2.34
N SER A 218 -4.15 -15.80 2.93
CA SER A 218 -4.58 -14.55 3.57
C SER A 218 -4.86 -13.39 2.59
N CYS A 219 -4.69 -13.62 1.28
CA CYS A 219 -4.72 -12.62 0.20
C CYS A 219 -5.65 -13.01 -0.97
N GLN A 220 -6.47 -14.05 -0.81
CA GLN A 220 -7.48 -14.45 -1.78
C GLN A 220 -8.83 -13.82 -1.48
#